data_AF-A0A2A3VLJ6-F1
#
_entry.id   AF-A0A2A3VLJ6-F1
#
_cell.length_a   1.000
_cell.length_b   1.000
_cell.length_c   1.000
_cell.angle_alpha   90.00
_cell.angle_beta   90.00
_cell.angle_gamma   90.00
#
_symmetry.space_group_name_H-M   'P 1'
#
loop_
_entity.id
_entity.type
_entity.pdbx_description
1 polymer ?
#
loop_
_entity_poly.entity_id
_entity_poly.type
_entity_poly.pdbx_seq_one_letter_code
_entity_poly.pdbx_strand_id
1 'polypeptide(L)'
;MAAGLHSPELASEMLARLGNREEGLTVWMRAAATDGRLKTDDPLFASMQLQGLVKSFALWPQLSMGQPPLDDAQQTRVAEAAVDMFLAYYG
;
A
#
# COMPACT_ATOMS: atom_id res chain seq x y z
N MET A 1 16.52 16.84 13.58
CA MET A 1 16.41 15.90 14.71
C MET A 1 15.02 15.29 14.65
N ALA A 2 14.94 13.99 14.40
CA ALA A 2 13.69 13.25 14.26
C ALA A 2 13.11 12.98 15.66
N ALA A 3 12.35 13.93 16.20
CA ALA A 3 11.54 13.73 17.40
C ALA A 3 10.06 13.72 16.96
N GLY A 4 9.55 12.52 16.67
CA GLY A 4 8.18 12.36 16.17
C GLY A 4 7.63 10.92 16.14
N LEU A 5 8.38 9.92 16.61
CA LEU A 5 7.88 8.56 16.84
C LEU A 5 7.57 8.34 18.34
N HIS A 6 6.88 9.29 18.97
CA HIS A 6 6.42 9.13 20.35
C HIS A 6 4.91 8.92 20.38
N SER A 7 4.54 7.68 20.05
CA SER A 7 3.51 6.87 20.74
C SER A 7 3.26 5.63 19.89
N PRO A 8 3.89 4.48 20.18
CA PRO A 8 3.57 3.22 19.51
C PRO A 8 2.08 2.88 19.60
N GLU A 9 1.37 3.39 20.60
CA GLU A 9 -0.08 3.29 20.73
C GLU A 9 -0.83 4.04 19.62
N LEU A 10 -0.42 5.27 19.29
CA LEU A 10 -1.02 6.06 18.21
C LEU A 10 -0.72 5.43 16.84
N ALA A 11 0.50 4.92 16.65
CA ALA A 11 0.88 4.19 15.45
C ALA A 11 0.08 2.88 15.30
N SER A 12 -0.12 2.16 16.40
CA SER A 12 -0.93 0.93 16.46
C SER A 12 -2.40 1.19 16.18
N GLU A 13 -2.98 2.25 16.78
CA GLU A 13 -4.37 2.64 16.55
C GLU A 13 -4.62 3.10 15.11
N MET A 14 -3.68 3.86 14.53
CA MET A 14 -3.72 4.25 13.12
C MET A 14 -3.61 3.03 12.19
N LEU A 15 -2.72 2.07 12.48
CA LEU A 15 -2.63 0.79 11.74
C LEU A 15 -3.94 0.00 11.82
N ALA A 16 -4.53 -0.10 13.02
CA ALA A 16 -5.77 -0.84 13.23
C ALA A 16 -6.94 -0.27 12.39
N ARG A 17 -7.00 1.05 12.21
CA ARG A 17 -8.00 1.69 11.33
C ARG A 17 -7.69 1.53 9.84
N LEU A 18 -6.43 1.37 9.47
CA LEU A 18 -6.00 1.14 8.07
C LEU A 18 -6.34 -0.27 7.58
N GLY A 19 -6.22 -1.29 8.44
CA GLY A 19 -6.48 -2.70 8.09
C GLY A 19 -7.86 -2.95 7.48
N ASN A 20 -8.88 -2.17 7.86
CA ASN A 20 -10.26 -2.38 7.38
C ASN A 20 -10.44 -2.06 5.88
N ARG A 21 -9.58 -1.23 5.26
CA ARG A 21 -9.59 -0.96 3.80
C ARG A 21 -8.83 -2.03 3.01
N GLU A 22 -7.93 -2.76 3.67
CA GLU A 22 -7.05 -3.75 3.04
C GLU A 22 -7.80 -5.04 2.65
N GLU A 23 -8.97 -5.26 3.25
CA GLU A 23 -9.87 -6.37 2.91
C GLU A 23 -10.30 -6.33 1.45
N GLY A 24 -10.67 -5.15 0.92
CA GLY A 24 -11.18 -5.03 -0.45
C GLY A 24 -10.14 -5.38 -1.51
N LEU A 25 -8.90 -4.88 -1.37
CA LEU A 25 -7.82 -5.21 -2.30
C LEU A 25 -7.45 -6.69 -2.21
N THR A 26 -7.44 -7.26 -1.00
CA THR A 26 -7.13 -8.67 -0.79
C THR A 26 -8.20 -9.59 -1.40
N VAL A 27 -9.48 -9.21 -1.31
CA VAL A 27 -10.58 -9.91 -2.00
C VAL A 27 -10.40 -9.86 -3.51
N TRP A 28 -10.09 -8.69 -4.08
CA TRP A 28 -9.83 -8.55 -5.50
C TRP A 28 -8.62 -9.39 -5.94
N MET A 29 -7.54 -9.38 -5.16
CA MET A 29 -6.31 -10.14 -5.44
C MET A 29 -6.58 -11.65 -5.48
N ARG A 30 -7.38 -12.14 -4.54
CA ARG A 30 -7.78 -13.55 -4.50
C ARG A 30 -8.64 -13.94 -5.69
N ALA A 31 -9.57 -13.08 -6.10
CA ALA A 31 -10.40 -13.32 -7.27
C ALA A 31 -9.56 -13.38 -8.56
N ALA A 32 -8.63 -12.42 -8.73
CA ALA A 32 -7.74 -12.38 -9.89
C ALA A 32 -6.76 -13.56 -9.95
N ALA A 33 -6.24 -14.01 -8.81
CA ALA A 33 -5.41 -15.23 -8.73
C ALA A 33 -6.24 -16.50 -9.05
N THR A 34 -7.46 -16.60 -8.53
CA THR A 34 -8.37 -17.72 -8.83
C THR A 34 -8.72 -17.79 -10.33
N ASP A 35 -8.87 -16.63 -10.99
CA ASP A 35 -9.12 -16.54 -12.43
C ASP A 35 -7.83 -16.71 -13.28
N GLY A 36 -6.69 -17.04 -12.65
CA GLY A 36 -5.41 -17.22 -13.34
C GLY A 36 -4.83 -15.96 -13.97
N ARG A 37 -5.37 -14.77 -13.64
CA ARG A 37 -4.89 -13.47 -14.14
C ARG A 37 -3.70 -12.93 -13.37
N LEU A 38 -3.46 -13.45 -12.16
CA LEU A 38 -2.28 -13.17 -11.37
C LEU A 38 -1.57 -14.47 -10.99
N LYS A 39 -0.26 -14.51 -11.18
CA LYS A 39 0.66 -15.59 -10.83
C LYS A 39 1.10 -15.45 -9.37
N THR A 40 0.22 -15.81 -8.44
CA THR A 40 0.55 -15.87 -7.01
C THR A 40 -0.20 -17.00 -6.31
N ASP A 41 0.50 -17.72 -5.43
CA ASP A 41 -0.07 -18.68 -4.48
C ASP A 41 -0.42 -18.01 -3.13
N ASP A 42 0.05 -16.79 -2.90
CA ASP A 42 -0.28 -15.96 -1.73
C ASP A 42 -0.87 -14.60 -2.16
N PRO A 43 -2.19 -14.51 -2.38
CA PRO A 43 -2.86 -13.26 -2.72
C PRO A 43 -2.80 -12.20 -1.62
N LEU A 44 -2.65 -12.60 -0.36
CA LEU A 44 -2.54 -11.66 0.76
C LEU A 44 -1.18 -10.96 0.70
N PHE A 45 -0.10 -11.73 0.54
CA PHE A 45 1.24 -11.18 0.41
C PHE A 45 1.39 -10.31 -0.84
N ALA A 46 0.77 -10.69 -1.96
CA ALA A 46 0.73 -9.85 -3.17
C ALA A 46 0.00 -8.51 -2.90
N SER A 47 -1.15 -8.54 -2.21
CA SER A 47 -1.89 -7.35 -1.79
C SER A 47 -1.03 -6.43 -0.90
N MET A 48 -0.33 -7.00 0.08
CA MET A 48 0.57 -6.24 0.96
C MET A 48 1.72 -5.56 0.20
N GLN A 49 2.31 -6.22 -0.81
CA GLN A 49 3.37 -5.61 -1.62
C GLN A 49 2.87 -4.44 -2.46
N LEU A 50 1.72 -4.58 -3.12
CA LEU A 50 1.12 -3.47 -3.88
C LEU A 50 0.84 -2.27 -2.98
N GLN A 51 0.29 -2.52 -1.79
CA GLN A 51 0.09 -1.45 -0.80
C GLN A 51 1.40 -0.86 -0.31
N GLY A 52 2.44 -1.67 -0.10
CA GLY A 52 3.76 -1.22 0.29
C GLY A 52 4.35 -0.23 -0.71
N LEU A 53 4.25 -0.54 -2.01
CA LEU A 53 4.67 0.36 -3.09
C LEU A 53 3.98 1.72 -2.99
N VAL A 54 2.66 1.76 -2.80
CA VAL A 54 1.91 3.03 -2.69
C VAL A 54 2.20 3.76 -1.38
N LYS A 55 2.11 3.07 -0.23
CA LYS A 55 2.25 3.66 1.12
C LYS A 55 3.64 4.24 1.37
N SER A 56 4.67 3.70 0.71
CA SER A 56 6.04 4.21 0.82
C SER A 56 6.19 5.67 0.36
N PHE A 57 5.29 6.16 -0.52
CA PHE A 57 5.27 7.54 -1.00
C PHE A 57 4.09 8.36 -0.47
N ALA A 58 2.92 7.73 -0.33
CA ALA A 58 1.65 8.41 -0.12
C ALA A 58 1.06 8.24 1.30
N LEU A 59 1.78 7.57 2.21
CA LEU A 59 1.34 7.41 3.60
C LEU A 59 2.46 7.68 4.61
N TRP A 60 3.55 6.90 4.55
CA TRP A 60 4.57 6.94 5.61
C TRP A 60 5.34 8.26 5.67
N PRO A 61 5.77 8.88 4.56
CA PRO A 61 6.46 10.17 4.62
C PRO A 61 5.57 11.28 5.21
N GLN A 62 4.28 11.28 4.89
CA GLN A 62 3.32 12.25 5.41
C GLN A 62 3.07 12.04 6.90
N LEU A 63 2.89 10.78 7.32
CA LEU A 63 2.58 10.44 8.71
C LEU A 63 3.79 10.57 9.64
N SER A 64 4.97 10.13 9.21
CA SER A 64 6.17 10.06 10.07
C SER A 64 7.05 11.31 10.01
N MET A 65 7.04 12.04 8.88
CA MET A 65 7.92 13.19 8.66
C MET A 65 7.14 14.49 8.44
N GLY A 66 5.81 14.46 8.47
CA GLY A 66 4.96 15.64 8.26
C GLY A 66 5.08 16.23 6.85
N GLN A 67 5.46 15.41 5.85
CA GLN A 67 5.49 15.87 4.46
C GLN A 67 4.09 16.27 3.98
N PRO A 68 3.98 17.22 3.05
CA PRO A 68 2.69 17.54 2.45
C PRO A 68 2.12 16.32 1.68
N PRO A 69 0.79 16.24 1.52
CA PRO A 69 0.17 15.29 0.62
C PRO A 69 0.72 15.42 -0.81
N LEU A 70 0.71 14.31 -1.55
CA LEU A 70 1.10 14.30 -2.94
C LEU A 70 0.11 15.14 -3.78
N ASP A 71 0.63 15.92 -4.73
CA ASP A 71 -0.20 16.52 -5.77
C ASP A 71 -0.72 15.48 -6.77
N ASP A 72 -1.65 15.86 -7.64
CA ASP A 72 -2.31 14.93 -8.56
C ASP A 72 -1.30 14.25 -9.52
N ALA A 73 -0.29 14.99 -9.98
CA ALA A 73 0.72 14.44 -10.89
C ALA A 73 1.60 13.40 -10.18
N GLN A 74 1.96 13.65 -8.93
CA GLN A 74 2.70 12.72 -8.09
C GLN A 74 1.87 11.48 -7.76
N GLN A 75 0.58 11.65 -7.47
CA GLN A 75 -0.33 10.52 -7.23
C GLN A 75 -0.43 9.61 -8.46
N THR A 76 -0.65 10.18 -9.65
CA THR A 76 -0.68 9.42 -10.91
C THR A 76 0.61 8.65 -11.12
N ARG A 77 1.76 9.31 -10.98
CA ARG A 77 3.06 8.67 -11.16
C ARG A 77 3.29 7.49 -10.22
N VAL A 78 2.93 7.64 -8.94
CA VAL A 78 3.07 6.55 -7.95
C VAL A 78 2.13 5.41 -8.29
N ALA A 79 0.89 5.68 -8.68
CA ALA A 79 -0.09 4.66 -9.03
C ALA A 79 0.34 3.86 -10.26
N GLU A 80 0.73 4.53 -11.35
CA GLU A 80 1.19 3.90 -12.59
C GLU A 80 2.42 3.03 -12.33
N ALA A 81 3.46 3.59 -11.70
CA ALA A 81 4.68 2.83 -11.42
C ALA A 81 4.43 1.62 -10.50
N ALA A 82 3.59 1.77 -9.48
CA ALA A 82 3.25 0.67 -8.58
C ALA A 82 2.51 -0.46 -9.32
N VAL A 83 1.55 -0.12 -10.18
CA VAL A 83 0.80 -1.09 -10.99
C VAL A 83 1.69 -1.75 -12.02
N ASP A 84 2.52 -1.00 -12.74
CA ASP A 84 3.44 -1.52 -13.75
C ASP A 84 4.42 -2.52 -13.13
N MET A 85 5.06 -2.17 -12.02
CA MET A 85 5.96 -3.06 -11.30
C MET A 85 5.24 -4.31 -10.78
N PHE A 86 4.03 -4.13 -10.22
CA PHE A 86 3.23 -5.23 -9.70
C PHE A 86 2.84 -6.21 -10.80
N LEU A 87 2.31 -5.73 -11.92
CA LEU A 87 1.89 -6.56 -13.04
C LEU A 87 3.06 -7.15 -13.82
N ALA A 88 4.22 -6.49 -13.86
CA ALA A 88 5.42 -7.08 -14.44
C ALA A 88 5.87 -8.35 -13.69
N TYR A 89 5.60 -8.43 -12.38
CA TYR A 89 5.96 -9.58 -11.56
C TYR A 89 4.82 -10.60 -11.41
N TYR A 90 3.60 -10.13 -11.10
CA TYR A 90 2.44 -10.97 -10.81
C TYR A 90 1.51 -11.19 -12.01
N GLY A 91 1.59 -10.40 -13.09
CA GLY A 91 0.77 -10.57 -14.29
C GLY A 91 1.16 -11.77 -15.15
#